data_AF-A0A9E2E864-F1
#
_entry.id   AF-A0A9E2E864-F1
#
_cell.length_a   1.000
_cell.length_b   1.000
_cell.length_c   1.000
_cell.angle_alpha   90.00
_cell.angle_beta   90.00
_cell.angle_gamma   90.00
#
_symmetry.space_group_name_H-M   'P 1'
#
loop_
_entity.id
_entity.type
_entity.pdbx_description
1 polymer ?
#
loop_
_entity_poly.entity_id
_entity_poly.type
_entity_poly.pdbx_seq_one_letter_code
_entity_poly.pdbx_strand_id
1 'polypeptide(L)'
;MDILIFRYGLPGLPVSLVLYILFTSVDIDFGSDFLGVPIVISLALILGYYIHQIWFLHFEKSSKSYAHKDRKVLDEIKDKIKDDDKYKMFFYDGDPYHIWDTMLYSDLIPKGIRDKDRGMWHSYHANYSNAIGLMFGAFASLAYLIVQLVIVRNQQFGSLESILLICFIFFSIFSYYLSKKAEITRYLVEGLEVYWVKLYFKQYISELVKQDEKFT
;
A
#
# COMPACT_ATOMS: atom_id res chain seq x y z
N MET A 1 -0.07 -6.28 -14.52
CA MET A 1 -0.17 -4.84 -14.19
C MET A 1 -1.61 -4.45 -13.84
N ASP A 2 -2.62 -4.92 -14.60
CA ASP A 2 -4.05 -4.65 -14.33
C ASP A 2 -4.56 -5.21 -12.98
N ILE A 3 -4.09 -6.39 -12.58
CA ILE A 3 -4.44 -7.02 -11.29
C ILE A 3 -4.01 -6.15 -10.09
N LEU A 4 -2.95 -5.36 -10.24
CA LEU A 4 -2.36 -4.57 -9.16
C LEU A 4 -3.10 -3.25 -8.95
N ILE A 5 -3.48 -2.55 -10.03
CA ILE A 5 -4.31 -1.33 -9.94
C ILE A 5 -5.69 -1.68 -9.36
N PHE A 6 -6.28 -2.81 -9.78
CA PHE A 6 -7.54 -3.30 -9.22
C PHE A 6 -7.44 -3.78 -7.76
N ARG A 7 -6.27 -4.24 -7.28
CA ARG A 7 -6.07 -4.69 -5.90
C ARG A 7 -5.63 -3.57 -4.95
N TYR A 8 -4.91 -2.56 -5.41
CA TYR A 8 -4.33 -1.52 -4.55
C TYR A 8 -4.97 -0.13 -4.68
N GLY A 9 -5.79 0.09 -5.72
CA GLY A 9 -6.43 1.38 -6.01
C GLY A 9 -5.43 2.51 -6.27
N LEU A 10 -5.93 3.73 -6.42
CA LEU A 10 -5.12 4.94 -6.65
C LEU A 10 -4.96 5.74 -5.34
N PRO A 11 -3.86 5.60 -4.60
CA PRO A 11 -3.52 6.54 -3.54
C PRO A 11 -2.74 7.71 -4.14
N GLY A 12 -3.36 8.89 -4.17
CA GLY A 12 -2.73 10.12 -4.70
C GLY A 12 -3.33 11.44 -4.21
N LEU A 13 -4.42 11.42 -3.44
CA LEU A 13 -5.12 12.61 -2.99
C LEU A 13 -4.42 13.39 -1.85
N PRO A 14 -3.74 12.76 -0.87
CA PRO A 14 -3.15 13.53 0.24
C PRO A 14 -1.97 14.39 -0.20
N VAL A 15 -1.08 13.87 -1.04
CA VAL A 15 0.14 14.59 -1.49
C VAL A 15 -0.22 15.81 -2.31
N SER A 16 -1.18 15.67 -3.23
CA SER A 16 -1.64 16.77 -4.08
C SER A 16 -2.35 17.87 -3.28
N LEU A 17 -3.11 17.52 -2.25
CA LEU A 17 -3.71 18.49 -1.32
C LEU A 17 -2.65 19.23 -0.49
N VAL A 18 -1.62 18.54 -0.01
CA VAL A 18 -0.53 19.17 0.75
C VAL A 18 0.32 20.08 -0.13
N LEU A 19 0.65 19.63 -1.35
CA LEU A 19 1.34 20.47 -2.33
C LEU A 19 0.49 21.69 -2.68
N TYR A 20 -0.82 21.53 -2.89
CA TYR A 20 -1.73 22.65 -3.12
C TYR A 20 -1.72 23.66 -1.95
N ILE A 21 -1.82 23.19 -0.70
CA ILE A 21 -1.73 24.06 0.48
C ILE A 21 -0.37 24.77 0.51
N LEU A 22 0.74 24.04 0.31
CA LEU A 22 2.07 24.64 0.30
C LEU A 22 2.20 25.71 -0.78
N PHE A 23 1.78 25.43 -2.02
CA PHE A 23 1.89 26.38 -3.12
C PHE A 23 0.93 27.58 -3.03
N THR A 24 -0.23 27.41 -2.40
CA THR A 24 -1.15 28.53 -2.11
C THR A 24 -0.72 29.36 -0.90
N SER A 25 0.10 28.79 -0.01
CA SER A 25 0.66 29.48 1.18
C SER A 25 1.95 30.23 0.88
N VAL A 26 2.62 29.90 -0.22
CA VAL A 26 3.68 30.76 -0.74
C VAL A 26 2.95 31.91 -1.45
N ASP A 27 3.14 33.14 -0.97
CA ASP A 27 2.89 34.36 -1.75
C ASP A 27 3.86 34.38 -2.95
N ILE A 28 3.70 33.43 -3.86
CA ILE A 28 4.24 33.57 -5.20
C ILE A 28 3.30 34.57 -5.83
N ASP A 29 3.82 35.78 -6.05
CA ASP A 29 3.18 36.79 -6.86
C ASP A 29 3.12 36.27 -8.32
N PHE A 30 2.22 35.31 -8.55
CA PHE A 30 1.78 34.90 -9.87
C PHE A 30 0.90 36.03 -10.37
N GLY A 31 1.50 37.17 -10.68
CA GLY A 31 0.80 38.42 -10.96
C GLY A 31 -0.44 38.18 -11.82
N SER A 32 -1.63 38.32 -11.25
CA SER A 32 -2.96 38.22 -11.88
C SER A 32 -3.27 37.04 -12.84
N ASP A 33 -2.37 36.09 -13.04
CA ASP A 33 -2.48 35.13 -14.15
C ASP A 33 -3.20 33.86 -13.69
N PHE A 34 -4.44 33.74 -14.16
CA PHE A 34 -5.36 32.59 -14.06
C PHE A 34 -4.72 31.22 -14.41
N LEU A 35 -3.52 31.23 -15.01
CA LEU A 35 -2.75 30.05 -15.42
C LEU A 35 -1.82 29.48 -14.34
N GLY A 36 -1.43 30.25 -13.32
CA GLY A 36 -0.49 29.80 -12.28
C GLY A 36 -1.03 28.66 -11.41
N VAL A 37 -2.28 28.80 -10.93
CA VAL A 37 -2.93 27.81 -10.06
C VAL A 37 -3.14 26.46 -10.77
N PRO A 38 -3.67 26.39 -12.01
CA PRO A 38 -3.79 25.13 -12.75
C PRO A 38 -2.44 24.44 -13.03
N ILE A 39 -1.38 25.20 -13.35
CA ILE A 39 -0.03 24.64 -13.58
C ILE A 39 0.50 23.99 -12.30
N VAL A 40 0.37 24.68 -11.18
CA VAL A 40 0.79 24.18 -9.87
C VAL A 40 0.02 22.93 -9.46
N ILE A 41 -1.30 22.91 -9.64
CA ILE A 41 -2.14 21.72 -9.40
C ILE A 41 -1.68 20.57 -10.31
N SER A 42 -1.42 20.85 -11.60
CA SER A 42 -0.97 19.85 -12.56
C SER A 42 0.38 19.25 -12.17
N LEU A 43 1.35 20.09 -11.77
CA LEU A 43 2.65 19.65 -11.29
C LEU A 43 2.52 18.81 -10.00
N ALA A 44 1.64 19.21 -9.08
CA ALA A 44 1.38 18.47 -7.86
C ALA A 44 0.77 17.08 -8.13
N LEU A 45 -0.16 16.98 -9.09
CA LEU A 45 -0.75 15.71 -9.52
C LEU A 45 0.29 14.81 -10.20
N ILE A 46 1.10 15.36 -11.11
CA ILE A 46 2.17 14.63 -11.81
C ILE A 46 3.21 14.11 -10.81
N LEU A 47 3.67 14.97 -9.90
CA LEU A 47 4.66 14.59 -8.88
C LEU A 47 4.09 13.54 -7.92
N GLY A 48 2.83 13.71 -7.48
CA GLY A 48 2.13 12.73 -6.66
C GLY A 48 2.02 11.37 -7.35
N TYR A 49 1.72 11.36 -8.66
CA TYR A 49 1.71 10.14 -9.47
C TYR A 49 3.09 9.47 -9.51
N TYR A 50 4.18 10.21 -9.78
CA TYR A 50 5.52 9.62 -9.83
C TYR A 50 6.00 9.10 -8.47
N ILE A 51 5.77 9.84 -7.39
CA ILE A 51 6.07 9.38 -6.02
C ILE A 51 5.32 8.07 -5.74
N HIS A 52 4.06 7.99 -6.17
CA HIS A 52 3.27 6.77 -6.05
C HIS A 52 3.86 5.60 -6.86
N GLN A 53 4.26 5.81 -8.12
CA GLN A 53 4.89 4.75 -8.93
C GLN A 53 6.21 4.26 -8.31
N ILE A 54 7.02 5.18 -7.78
CA ILE A 54 8.30 4.83 -7.11
C ILE A 54 8.02 4.02 -5.84
N TRP A 55 7.05 4.46 -5.03
CA TRP A 55 6.56 3.69 -3.88
C TRP A 55 6.18 2.29 -4.33
N PHE A 56 5.43 2.16 -5.43
CA PHE A 56 4.87 0.90 -5.90
C PHE A 56 5.96 -0.09 -6.26
N LEU A 57 6.93 0.37 -7.03
CA LEU A 57 8.12 -0.42 -7.36
C LEU A 57 8.92 -0.83 -6.13
N HIS A 58 9.03 0.04 -5.13
CA HIS A 58 9.74 -0.29 -3.89
C HIS A 58 8.99 -1.32 -3.05
N PHE A 59 7.67 -1.18 -2.93
CA PHE A 59 6.85 -2.08 -2.16
C PHE A 59 6.76 -3.47 -2.75
N GLU A 60 6.58 -3.60 -4.07
CA GLU A 60 6.52 -4.90 -4.75
C GLU A 60 7.78 -5.73 -4.46
N LYS A 61 8.93 -5.05 -4.35
CA LYS A 61 10.22 -5.65 -3.98
C LYS A 61 10.43 -5.83 -2.47
N SER A 62 9.56 -5.25 -1.64
CA SER A 62 9.71 -5.29 -0.19
C SER A 62 9.29 -6.63 0.38
N SER A 63 9.85 -7.00 1.53
CA SER A 63 9.44 -8.18 2.29
C SER A 63 8.00 -8.16 2.78
N LYS A 64 7.32 -7.01 2.63
CA LYS A 64 5.94 -6.79 3.05
C LYS A 64 4.95 -6.81 1.87
N SER A 65 5.41 -7.12 0.66
CA SER A 65 4.57 -7.17 -0.53
C SER A 65 3.70 -8.43 -0.56
N TYR A 66 2.59 -8.36 -1.29
CA TYR A 66 1.74 -9.52 -1.54
C TYR A 66 2.47 -10.62 -2.32
N ALA A 67 3.31 -10.24 -3.29
CA ALA A 67 4.04 -11.19 -4.11
C ALA A 67 5.32 -11.70 -3.43
N HIS A 68 5.60 -11.28 -2.18
CA HIS A 68 6.85 -11.63 -1.53
C HIS A 68 6.88 -13.12 -1.12
N LYS A 69 8.02 -13.76 -1.40
CA LYS A 69 8.27 -15.19 -1.15
C LYS A 69 8.31 -15.61 0.33
N ASP A 70 8.56 -14.65 1.22
CA ASP A 70 8.66 -14.88 2.68
C ASP A 70 7.31 -14.68 3.41
N ARG A 71 6.19 -14.69 2.67
CA ARG A 71 4.86 -14.60 3.28
C ARG A 71 4.56 -15.86 4.08
N LYS A 72 4.05 -15.68 5.29
CA LYS A 72 3.69 -16.78 6.22
C LYS A 72 2.73 -17.81 5.61
N VAL A 73 1.82 -17.36 4.74
CA VAL A 73 0.89 -18.26 4.05
C VAL A 73 1.62 -19.22 3.11
N LEU A 74 2.69 -18.77 2.47
CA LEU A 74 3.49 -19.58 1.55
C LEU A 74 4.30 -20.61 2.33
N ASP A 75 4.79 -20.24 3.51
CA ASP A 75 5.47 -21.18 4.39
C ASP A 75 4.51 -22.23 4.95
N GLU A 76 3.30 -21.85 5.37
CA GLU A 76 2.27 -22.81 5.78
C GLU A 76 1.90 -23.78 4.63
N ILE A 77 1.80 -23.30 3.38
CA ILE A 77 1.57 -24.17 2.22
C ILE A 77 2.75 -25.13 1.99
N LYS A 78 3.99 -24.63 2.04
CA LYS A 78 5.19 -25.47 1.90
C LYS A 78 5.20 -26.56 2.96
N ASP A 79 4.85 -26.23 4.20
CA ASP A 79 4.81 -27.18 5.30
C ASP A 79 3.72 -28.24 5.07
N LYS A 80 2.51 -27.84 4.63
CA LYS A 80 1.47 -28.80 4.25
C LYS A 80 1.91 -29.76 3.15
N ILE A 81 2.62 -29.28 2.13
CA ILE A 81 3.07 -30.11 1.01
C ILE A 81 4.21 -31.05 1.42
N LYS A 82 5.12 -30.60 2.29
CA LYS A 82 6.25 -31.42 2.76
C LYS A 82 5.79 -32.65 3.54
N ASP A 83 4.78 -32.49 4.36
CA ASP A 83 4.32 -33.52 5.32
C ASP A 83 3.48 -34.64 4.68
N ASP A 84 2.99 -34.47 3.45
CA ASP A 84 2.04 -35.40 2.83
C ASP A 84 2.45 -35.75 1.39
N ASP A 85 2.90 -36.99 1.19
CA ASP A 85 3.33 -37.49 -0.11
C ASP A 85 2.22 -37.45 -1.18
N LYS A 86 0.95 -37.46 -0.75
CA LYS A 86 -0.19 -37.26 -1.66
C LYS A 86 -0.16 -35.86 -2.29
N TYR A 87 0.24 -34.84 -1.54
CA TYR A 87 0.26 -33.46 -2.02
C TYR A 87 1.48 -33.18 -2.91
N LYS A 88 2.62 -33.82 -2.64
CA LYS A 88 3.81 -33.70 -3.50
C LYS A 88 3.52 -34.14 -4.94
N MET A 89 2.67 -35.14 -5.13
CA MET A 89 2.28 -35.61 -6.47
C MET A 89 1.53 -34.53 -7.28
N PHE A 90 0.68 -33.70 -6.64
CA PHE A 90 -0.07 -32.65 -7.33
C PHE A 90 0.76 -31.39 -7.61
N PHE A 91 1.84 -31.18 -6.85
CA PHE A 91 2.63 -29.94 -6.89
C PHE A 91 4.11 -30.19 -7.10
N TYR A 92 4.47 -31.19 -7.91
CA TYR A 92 5.85 -31.67 -8.08
C TYR A 92 6.86 -30.55 -8.45
N ASP A 93 6.38 -29.41 -8.97
CA ASP A 93 7.13 -28.16 -9.17
C ASP A 93 6.31 -26.88 -8.85
N GLY A 94 5.25 -27.01 -8.04
CA GLY A 94 4.29 -25.94 -7.82
C GLY A 94 4.87 -24.81 -6.97
N ASP A 95 5.01 -23.61 -7.55
CA ASP A 95 5.31 -22.40 -6.78
C ASP A 95 4.22 -22.22 -5.70
N PRO A 96 4.57 -22.21 -4.39
CA PRO A 96 3.61 -22.01 -3.30
C PRO A 96 2.74 -20.77 -3.48
N TYR A 97 3.27 -19.73 -4.15
CA TYR A 97 2.50 -18.54 -4.49
C TYR A 97 1.38 -18.85 -5.48
N HIS A 98 1.66 -19.64 -6.52
CA HIS A 98 0.66 -20.06 -7.50
C HIS A 98 -0.41 -20.96 -6.88
N ILE A 99 0.00 -21.87 -5.98
CA ILE A 99 -0.92 -22.73 -5.23
C ILE A 99 -1.85 -21.87 -4.36
N TRP A 100 -1.28 -20.89 -3.64
CA TRP A 100 -2.04 -19.96 -2.82
C TRP A 100 -3.07 -19.18 -3.66
N ASP A 101 -2.63 -18.53 -4.74
CA ASP A 101 -3.50 -17.67 -5.56
C ASP A 101 -4.60 -18.52 -6.21
N THR A 102 -4.27 -19.70 -6.75
CA THR A 102 -5.27 -20.61 -7.36
C THR A 102 -6.26 -21.13 -6.32
N MET A 103 -5.78 -21.53 -5.14
CA MET A 103 -6.66 -21.99 -4.05
C MET A 103 -7.59 -20.87 -3.61
N LEU A 104 -7.03 -19.70 -3.25
CA LEU A 104 -7.78 -18.58 -2.72
C LEU A 104 -8.86 -18.11 -3.71
N TYR A 105 -8.54 -18.06 -5.00
CA TYR A 105 -9.47 -17.59 -6.03
C TYR A 105 -10.35 -18.67 -6.66
N SER A 106 -10.20 -19.94 -6.26
CA SER A 106 -11.08 -21.02 -6.68
C SER A 106 -12.53 -20.83 -6.23
N ASP A 107 -13.46 -21.50 -6.90
CA ASP A 107 -14.88 -21.50 -6.55
C ASP A 107 -15.19 -22.24 -5.24
N LEU A 108 -14.21 -22.96 -4.70
CA LEU A 108 -14.31 -23.66 -3.41
C LEU A 108 -14.23 -22.69 -2.23
N ILE A 109 -13.64 -21.50 -2.44
CA ILE A 109 -13.52 -20.48 -1.41
C ILE A 109 -14.72 -19.52 -1.49
N PRO A 110 -15.46 -19.32 -0.37
CA PRO A 110 -16.54 -18.36 -0.32
C PRO A 110 -16.12 -16.99 -0.86
N LYS A 111 -16.94 -16.39 -1.73
CA LYS A 111 -16.66 -15.06 -2.31
C LYS A 111 -16.35 -14.00 -1.24
N GLY A 112 -17.04 -14.05 -0.10
CA GLY A 112 -16.79 -13.14 1.03
C GLY A 112 -15.36 -13.20 1.57
N ILE A 113 -14.68 -14.35 1.51
CA ILE A 113 -13.27 -14.49 1.90
C ILE A 113 -12.36 -13.83 0.87
N ARG A 114 -12.59 -14.08 -0.42
CA ARG A 114 -11.84 -13.43 -1.53
C ARG A 114 -11.96 -11.91 -1.48
N ASP A 115 -13.18 -11.41 -1.27
CA ASP A 115 -13.45 -9.98 -1.15
C ASP A 115 -12.79 -9.40 0.11
N LYS A 116 -12.76 -10.16 1.21
CA LYS A 116 -12.09 -9.75 2.45
C LYS A 116 -10.57 -9.66 2.28
N ASP A 117 -9.94 -10.66 1.67
CA ASP A 117 -8.51 -10.67 1.35
C ASP A 117 -8.12 -9.41 0.56
N ARG A 118 -8.80 -9.22 -0.57
CA ARG A 118 -8.60 -8.08 -1.46
C ARG A 118 -8.79 -6.75 -0.73
N GLY A 119 -9.86 -6.62 0.05
CA GLY A 119 -10.16 -5.40 0.80
C GLY A 119 -9.10 -5.07 1.86
N MET A 120 -8.53 -6.08 2.52
CA MET A 120 -7.50 -5.86 3.53
C MET A 120 -6.14 -5.54 2.91
N TRP A 121 -5.73 -6.21 1.84
CA TRP A 121 -4.52 -5.86 1.08
C TRP A 121 -4.62 -4.45 0.50
N HIS A 122 -5.79 -4.09 -0.04
CA HIS A 122 -6.09 -2.74 -0.49
C HIS A 122 -5.94 -1.72 0.65
N SER A 123 -6.59 -1.98 1.79
CA SER A 123 -6.51 -1.12 2.98
C SER A 123 -5.08 -0.97 3.49
N TYR A 124 -4.31 -2.06 3.56
CA TYR A 124 -2.91 -2.02 3.97
C TYR A 124 -2.11 -1.06 3.08
N HIS A 125 -2.20 -1.28 1.76
CA HIS A 125 -1.47 -0.50 0.77
C HIS A 125 -1.90 0.97 0.76
N ALA A 126 -3.21 1.25 0.78
CA ALA A 126 -3.74 2.60 0.78
C ALA A 126 -3.32 3.39 2.03
N ASN A 127 -3.41 2.78 3.22
CA ASN A 127 -2.98 3.45 4.45
C ASN A 127 -1.47 3.72 4.44
N TYR A 128 -0.65 2.75 3.99
CA TYR A 128 0.81 2.94 3.95
C TYR A 128 1.24 3.99 2.91
N SER A 129 0.60 3.98 1.74
CA SER A 129 0.86 4.97 0.70
C SER A 129 0.45 6.38 1.13
N ASN A 130 -0.72 6.54 1.75
CA ASN A 130 -1.15 7.81 2.33
C ASN A 130 -0.22 8.27 3.46
N ALA A 131 0.27 7.36 4.29
CA ALA A 131 1.23 7.68 5.35
C ALA A 131 2.53 8.27 4.79
N ILE A 132 3.08 7.63 3.74
CA ILE A 132 4.28 8.14 3.06
C ILE A 132 4.00 9.48 2.41
N GLY A 133 2.84 9.66 1.78
CA GLY A 133 2.44 10.94 1.21
C GLY A 133 2.40 12.08 2.24
N LEU A 134 1.80 11.82 3.41
CA LEU A 134 1.80 12.78 4.51
C LEU A 134 3.19 13.01 5.09
N MET A 135 4.03 11.98 5.14
CA MET A 135 5.42 12.12 5.58
C MET A 135 6.20 13.08 4.67
N PHE A 136 6.07 12.94 3.35
CA PHE A 136 6.63 13.91 2.40
C PHE A 136 6.08 15.32 2.62
N GLY A 137 4.77 15.45 2.88
CA GLY A 137 4.15 16.72 3.23
C GLY A 137 4.70 17.36 4.50
N ALA A 138 4.97 16.55 5.53
CA ALA A 138 5.62 16.99 6.77
C ALA A 138 7.05 17.47 6.48
N PHE A 139 7.84 16.69 5.73
CA PHE A 139 9.20 17.08 5.34
C PHE A 139 9.23 18.37 4.53
N ALA A 140 8.32 18.55 3.57
CA ALA A 140 8.23 19.77 2.78
C ALA A 140 7.87 20.98 3.65
N SER A 141 6.89 20.85 4.55
CA SER A 141 6.53 21.89 5.51
C SER A 141 7.71 22.29 6.40
N LEU A 142 8.44 21.30 6.92
CA LEU A 142 9.61 21.53 7.77
C LEU A 142 10.78 22.17 7.01
N ALA A 143 11.09 21.68 5.81
CA ALA A 143 12.14 22.24 4.98
C ALA A 143 11.85 23.71 4.62
N TYR A 144 10.61 24.02 4.26
CA TYR A 144 10.21 25.39 3.97
C TYR A 144 10.25 26.29 5.20
N LEU A 145 9.83 25.78 6.38
CA LEU A 145 9.96 26.49 7.65
C LEU A 145 11.44 26.81 7.97
N ILE A 146 12.36 25.85 7.79
CA ILE A 146 13.80 26.06 7.99
C ILE A 146 14.33 27.13 7.04
N VAL A 147 13.96 27.09 5.77
CA VAL A 147 14.38 28.10 4.78
C VAL A 147 13.90 29.49 5.19
N GLN A 148 12.65 29.63 5.63
CA GLN A 148 12.11 30.91 6.08
C GLN A 148 12.86 31.44 7.30
N LEU A 149 13.10 30.60 8.32
CA LEU A 149 13.74 31.00 9.58
C LEU A 149 15.25 31.25 9.45
N VAL A 150 15.95 30.51 8.59
CA VAL A 150 17.43 30.55 8.49
C VAL A 150 17.91 31.47 7.38
N ILE A 151 17.24 31.47 6.22
CA ILE A 151 17.75 32.11 5.00
C ILE A 151 17.08 33.46 4.76
N VAL A 152 15.76 33.54 4.92
CA VAL A 152 14.98 34.69 4.44
C VAL A 152 14.72 35.72 5.55
N ARG A 153 14.23 35.25 6.70
CA ARG A 153 13.79 36.09 7.80
C ARG A 153 14.62 35.79 9.02
N ASN A 154 15.70 36.55 9.20
CA ASN A 154 16.45 36.61 10.46
C ASN A 154 15.60 37.30 11.57
N GLN A 155 14.31 36.97 11.66
CA GLN A 155 13.26 37.69 12.40
C GLN A 155 12.24 36.72 13.04
N GLN A 156 11.44 37.27 13.96
CA GLN A 156 10.49 36.57 14.82
C GLN A 156 9.47 35.72 14.05
N PHE A 157 9.07 34.60 14.67
CA PHE A 157 8.05 33.68 14.19
C PHE A 157 6.75 34.41 13.80
N GLY A 158 6.34 34.31 12.53
CA GLY A 158 5.12 34.90 12.00
C GLY A 158 3.97 33.89 11.83
N SER A 159 2.90 34.36 11.18
CA SER A 159 1.69 33.57 10.91
C SER A 159 1.95 32.40 9.96
N LEU A 160 2.77 32.61 8.92
CA LEU A 160 3.12 31.57 7.94
C LEU A 160 3.96 30.46 8.59
N GLU A 161 4.96 30.82 9.40
CA GLU A 161 5.81 29.89 10.13
C GLU A 161 4.98 29.05 11.12
N SER A 162 3.99 29.67 11.76
CA SER A 162 3.03 28.98 12.62
C SER A 162 2.14 27.98 11.86
N ILE A 163 1.65 28.35 10.66
CA ILE A 163 0.87 27.45 9.80
C ILE A 163 1.73 26.25 9.38
N LEU A 164 2.96 26.48 8.92
CA LEU A 164 3.88 25.42 8.50
C LEU A 164 4.22 24.46 9.64
N LEU A 165 4.41 24.98 10.84
CA LEU A 165 4.62 24.16 12.04
C LEU A 165 3.39 23.31 12.36
N ILE A 166 2.19 23.88 12.31
CA ILE A 166 0.94 23.13 12.51
C ILE A 166 0.78 22.04 11.44
N CYS A 167 1.03 22.36 10.17
CA CYS A 167 1.01 21.39 9.07
C CYS A 167 2.02 20.27 9.29
N PHE A 168 3.26 20.59 9.67
CA PHE A 168 4.28 19.60 10.00
C PHE A 168 3.82 18.65 11.12
N ILE A 169 3.31 19.19 12.23
CA ILE A 169 2.83 18.40 13.36
C ILE A 169 1.65 17.52 12.93
N PHE A 170 0.65 18.10 12.27
CA PHE A 170 -0.53 17.39 11.81
C PHE A 170 -0.17 16.25 10.86
N PHE A 171 0.62 16.52 9.82
CA PHE A 171 1.03 15.49 8.86
C PHE A 171 1.88 14.40 9.50
N SER A 172 2.78 14.75 10.44
CA SER A 172 3.59 13.76 11.16
C SER A 172 2.73 12.82 12.01
N ILE A 173 1.78 13.38 12.77
CA ILE A 173 0.86 12.60 13.61
C ILE A 173 -0.02 11.69 12.75
N PHE A 174 -0.64 12.21 11.69
CA PHE A 174 -1.49 11.41 10.82
C PHE A 174 -0.71 10.36 10.04
N SER A 175 0.50 10.67 9.57
CA SER A 175 1.40 9.71 8.94
C SER A 175 1.72 8.54 9.88
N TYR A 176 1.99 8.82 11.17
CA TYR A 176 2.20 7.80 12.18
C TYR A 176 0.96 6.90 12.36
N TYR A 177 -0.23 7.49 12.53
CA TYR A 177 -1.46 6.71 12.70
C TYR A 177 -1.77 5.82 11.49
N LEU A 178 -1.61 6.34 10.28
CA LEU A 178 -1.84 5.57 9.06
C LEU A 178 -0.81 4.44 8.90
N SER A 179 0.45 4.70 9.23
CA SER A 179 1.50 3.68 9.24
C SER A 179 1.18 2.56 10.24
N LYS A 180 0.72 2.91 11.45
CA LYS A 180 0.32 1.94 12.47
C LYS A 180 -0.90 1.13 12.04
N LYS A 181 -1.90 1.78 11.45
CA LYS A 181 -3.07 1.10 10.89
C LYS A 181 -2.70 0.13 9.76
N ALA A 182 -1.79 0.54 8.87
CA ALA A 182 -1.27 -0.32 7.82
C ALA A 182 -0.55 -1.55 8.43
N GLU A 183 0.30 -1.34 9.43
CA GLU A 183 1.02 -2.41 10.11
C GLU A 183 0.07 -3.44 10.75
N ILE A 184 -0.95 -2.97 11.48
CA ILE A 184 -1.99 -3.83 12.07
C ILE A 184 -2.75 -4.60 10.97
N THR A 185 -3.13 -3.90 9.89
CA THR A 185 -3.84 -4.53 8.77
C THR A 185 -3.02 -5.65 8.17
N ARG A 186 -1.71 -5.46 7.98
CA ARG A 186 -0.80 -6.50 7.48
C ARG A 186 -0.78 -7.73 8.40
N TYR A 187 -0.65 -7.54 9.71
CA TYR A 187 -0.64 -8.67 10.65
C TYR A 187 -1.97 -9.46 10.62
N LEU A 188 -3.09 -8.75 10.50
CA LEU A 188 -4.41 -9.39 10.37
C LEU A 188 -4.53 -10.19 9.09
N VAL A 189 -4.07 -9.63 7.97
CA VAL A 189 -4.02 -10.32 6.68
C VAL A 189 -3.19 -11.58 6.77
N GLU A 190 -1.93 -11.48 7.18
CA GLU A 190 -1.04 -12.64 7.28
C GLU A 190 -1.62 -13.74 8.19
N GLY A 191 -2.26 -13.36 9.30
CA GLY A 191 -2.90 -14.31 10.21
C GLY A 191 -4.13 -14.98 9.58
N LEU A 192 -4.97 -14.22 8.87
CA LEU A 192 -6.16 -14.74 8.21
C LEU A 192 -5.81 -15.65 7.03
N GLU A 193 -4.79 -15.31 6.26
CA GLU A 193 -4.32 -16.13 5.14
C GLU A 193 -3.83 -17.50 5.62
N VAL A 194 -3.00 -17.53 6.67
CA VAL A 194 -2.57 -18.79 7.32
C VAL A 194 -3.78 -19.57 7.85
N TYR A 195 -4.73 -18.89 8.48
CA TYR A 195 -5.95 -19.55 8.96
C TYR A 195 -6.79 -20.14 7.82
N TRP A 196 -6.91 -19.46 6.69
CA TRP A 196 -7.63 -19.96 5.52
C TRP A 196 -6.95 -21.16 4.87
N VAL A 197 -5.62 -21.20 4.80
CA VAL A 197 -4.90 -22.42 4.41
C VAL A 197 -5.29 -23.58 5.33
N LYS A 198 -5.28 -23.39 6.65
CA LYS A 198 -5.63 -24.46 7.60
C LYS A 198 -7.05 -25.00 7.40
N LEU A 199 -8.00 -24.13 7.05
CA LEU A 199 -9.39 -24.53 6.84
C LEU A 199 -9.62 -25.19 5.48
N TYR A 200 -9.13 -24.57 4.40
CA TYR A 200 -9.58 -24.90 3.05
C TYR A 200 -8.59 -25.74 2.25
N PHE A 201 -7.32 -25.81 2.66
CA PHE A 201 -6.31 -26.51 1.87
C PHE A 201 -6.66 -27.98 1.63
N LYS A 202 -7.10 -28.70 2.68
CA LYS A 202 -7.51 -30.10 2.54
C LYS A 202 -8.71 -30.29 1.60
N GLN A 203 -9.68 -29.39 1.67
CA GLN A 203 -10.85 -29.43 0.78
C GLN A 203 -10.43 -29.17 -0.67
N TYR A 204 -9.59 -28.15 -0.89
CA TYR A 204 -9.05 -27.82 -2.20
C TYR A 204 -8.34 -29.01 -2.84
N ILE A 205 -7.44 -29.69 -2.11
CA ILE A 205 -6.77 -30.87 -2.64
C ILE A 205 -7.75 -32.02 -2.91
N SER A 206 -8.71 -32.25 -2.01
CA SER A 206 -9.70 -33.31 -2.21
C SER A 206 -10.48 -33.11 -3.51
N GLU A 207 -10.77 -31.88 -3.91
CA GLU A 207 -11.47 -31.58 -5.15
C GLU A 207 -10.55 -31.71 -6.38
N LEU A 208 -9.27 -31.33 -6.27
CA LEU A 208 -8.28 -31.59 -7.33
C LEU A 208 -8.15 -33.10 -7.63
N VAL A 209 -8.07 -33.94 -6.59
CA VAL A 209 -7.98 -35.40 -6.74
C VAL A 209 -9.21 -35.95 -7.47
N LYS A 210 -10.41 -35.52 -7.08
CA LYS A 210 -11.66 -35.95 -7.74
C LYS A 210 -11.76 -35.51 -9.20
N GLN A 211 -11.12 -34.40 -9.55
CA GLN A 211 -11.07 -33.95 -10.93
C GLN A 211 -10.13 -34.85 -11.73
N ASP A 212 -8.96 -35.17 -11.22
CA ASP A 212 -7.98 -36.07 -11.87
C ASP A 212 -8.56 -37.48 -12.11
N GLU A 213 -9.26 -38.03 -11.12
CA GLU A 213 -9.95 -39.34 -11.23
C GLU A 213 -11.07 -39.36 -12.30
N LYS A 214 -11.59 -38.21 -12.72
CA LYS A 214 -12.57 -38.13 -13.82
C LYS A 214 -11.92 -38.17 -15.20
N PHE A 215 -10.62 -37.93 -15.29
CA PHE A 215 -9.87 -37.87 -16.55
C PHE A 215 -9.00 -39.12 -16.78
N THR A 216 -8.97 -40.05 -15.83
CA THR A 216 -8.33 -41.38 -15.94
C THR A 216 -9.35 -42.48 -16.22
#